data_AF-A0A3M1Z638-F1
#
_entry.id   AF-A0A3M1Z638-F1
#
_cell.length_a   1.000
_cell.length_b   1.000
_cell.length_c   1.000
_cell.angle_alpha   90.00
_cell.angle_beta   90.00
_cell.angle_gamma   90.00
#
_symmetry.space_group_name_H-M   'P 1'
#
loop_
_entity.id
_entity.type
_entity.pdbx_description
1 polymer ?
#
loop_
_entity_poly.entity_id
_entity_poly.type
_entity_poly.pdbx_seq_one_letter_code
_entity_poly.pdbx_strand_id
1 'polypeptide(L)' 'MRFDQLTNTYSIVARDPETGQLGVAVQTHQVGVGRVVPWLLPGRGAVATQSLSNVSFG' A
#
# COMPACT_ATOMS: atom_id res chain seq x y z
N MET A 1 16.60 -16.95 -16.10
CA MET A 1 16.03 -15.98 -15.14
C MET A 1 14.97 -16.71 -14.33
N ARG A 2 14.99 -16.65 -13.00
CA ARG A 2 13.85 -17.12 -12.19
C ARG A 2 12.84 -15.97 -12.06
N PHE A 3 11.55 -16.28 -12.21
CA PHE A 3 10.49 -15.28 -12.12
C PHE A 3 10.29 -14.73 -10.70
N ASP A 4 10.65 -15.50 -9.67
CA ASP A 4 10.58 -15.11 -8.26
C ASP A 4 11.49 -13.90 -7.91
N GLN A 5 12.54 -13.66 -8.69
CA GLN A 5 13.46 -12.53 -8.49
C GLN A 5 13.04 -11.25 -9.24
N LEU A 6 11.99 -11.32 -10.07
CA LEU A 6 11.46 -10.18 -10.83
C LEU A 6 10.19 -9.59 -10.22
N THR A 7 9.59 -10.27 -9.23
CA THR A 7 8.37 -9.83 -8.56
C THR A 7 8.71 -9.15 -7.24
N ASN A 8 8.73 -7.82 -7.25
CA ASN A 8 8.88 -7.02 -6.04
C ASN A 8 7.58 -6.27 -5.73
N THR A 9 7.31 -6.09 -4.44
CA THR A 9 6.23 -5.23 -3.94
C THR A 9 6.84 -4.22 -2.99
N TYR A 10 6.53 -2.95 -3.19
CA TYR A 10 6.86 -1.89 -2.23
C TYR A 10 5.66 -0.96 -2.04
N SER A 11 5.59 -0.38 -0.85
CA SER A 11 4.54 0.55 -0.45
C SER A 11 5.11 1.68 0.37
N ILE A 12 4.44 2.83 0.33
CA ILE A 12 4.81 4.01 1.12
C ILE A 12 3.55 4.59 1.78
N VAL A 13 3.71 4.99 3.03
CA VAL A 13 2.78 5.88 3.74
C VAL A 13 3.53 7.17 4.03
N ALA A 14 2.92 8.29 3.71
CA ALA A 14 3.49 9.61 3.94
C ALA A 14 2.46 10.53 4.60
N ARG A 15 2.96 11.48 5.40
CA ARG A 15 2.19 12.57 5.99
C ARG A 15 2.76 13.89 5.49
N ASP A 16 1.91 14.76 4.98
CA ASP A 16 2.24 16.15 4.76
C ASP A 16 2.32 16.87 6.13
N PRO A 17 3.49 17.42 6.52
CA PRO A 17 3.64 18.10 7.80
C PRO A 17 2.79 19.36 7.95
N GLU A 18 2.52 20.09 6.86
CA GLU A 18 1.83 21.38 6.88
C GLU A 18 0.32 21.20 7.00
N THR A 19 -0.27 20.33 6.19
CA THR A 19 -1.72 20.12 6.16
C THR A 19 -2.18 18.96 7.06
N GLY A 20 -1.26 18.06 7.42
CA GLY A 20 -1.57 16.82 8.11
C GLY A 20 -2.23 15.75 7.24
N GLN A 21 -2.36 15.97 5.93
CA GLN A 21 -2.90 14.97 5.00
C GLN A 21 -2.04 13.72 4.95
N LEU A 22 -2.69 12.57 4.79
CA LEU A 22 -2.03 11.28 4.62
C LEU A 22 -2.14 10.84 3.17
N GLY A 23 -1.09 10.16 2.70
CA GLY A 23 -1.07 9.47 1.42
C GLY A 23 -0.56 8.05 1.61
N VAL A 24 -1.11 7.11 0.83
CA VAL A 24 -0.64 5.74 0.77
C VAL A 24 -0.59 5.27 -0.68
N ALA A 25 0.49 4.60 -1.06
CA ALA A 25 0.69 4.06 -2.40
C ALA A 25 1.40 2.71 -2.36
N VAL A 26 1.22 1.93 -3.43
CA VAL A 26 1.78 0.58 -3.59
C VAL A 26 2.11 0.34 -5.06
N GLN A 27 3.22 -0.36 -5.32
CA GLN A 27 3.54 -0.92 -6.62
C GLN A 27 3.84 -2.42 -6.47
N THR A 28 3.31 -3.21 -7.39
CA THR A 28 3.63 -4.63 -7.54
C THR A 28 3.45 -5.06 -8.99
N HIS A 29 3.90 -6.27 -9.32
CA HIS A 29 3.60 -6.91 -10.60
C HIS A 29 2.13 -7.37 -10.71
N GLN A 30 1.44 -7.56 -9.57
CA GLN A 30 0.04 -8.01 -9.54
C GLN A 30 -0.92 -6.88 -9.97
N VAL A 31 -1.76 -7.20 -10.97
CA VAL A 31 -2.78 -6.27 -11.48
C VAL A 31 -3.82 -5.96 -10.38
N GLY A 32 -4.21 -4.69 -10.28
CA GLY A 32 -5.31 -4.26 -9.41
C GLY A 32 -4.97 -4.13 -7.92
N VAL A 33 -3.68 -4.10 -7.55
CA VAL A 33 -3.23 -3.96 -6.15
C VAL A 33 -3.82 -2.74 -5.42
N GLY A 34 -4.16 -1.67 -6.17
CA GLY A 34 -4.73 -0.45 -5.63
C GLY A 34 -6.10 -0.63 -4.96
N ARG A 35 -6.81 -1.74 -5.21
CA ARG A 35 -8.06 -2.08 -4.51
C ARG A 35 -7.83 -2.84 -3.19
N VAL A 36 -6.64 -3.39 -2.99
CA VAL A 36 -6.38 -4.39 -1.93
C VAL A 36 -5.51 -3.83 -0.82
N VAL A 37 -4.49 -3.05 -1.18
CA VAL A 37 -3.42 -2.67 -0.25
C VAL A 37 -3.54 -1.25 0.31
N PRO A 38 -3.77 -0.19 -0.49
CA PRO A 38 -3.78 1.15 0.05
C PRO A 38 -5.12 1.43 0.74
N TRP A 39 -5.10 1.52 2.07
CA TRP A 39 -6.27 1.90 2.87
C TRP A 39 -6.06 3.26 3.49
N LEU A 40 -7.05 4.14 3.35
CA LEU A 40 -7.04 5.49 3.90
C LEU A 40 -8.41 5.84 4.44
N LEU A 41 -8.44 6.31 5.69
CA LEU A 41 -9.66 6.78 6.33
C LEU A 41 -9.45 8.21 6.86
N PRO A 42 -10.21 9.21 6.35
CA PRO A 42 -10.08 10.59 6.79
C PRO A 42 -10.17 10.74 8.30
N GLY A 43 -9.22 11.49 8.87
CA GLY A 43 -9.14 11.73 10.32
C GLY A 43 -8.71 10.54 11.17
N ARG A 44 -8.43 9.35 10.62
CA ARG A 44 -7.91 8.20 11.37
C ARG A 44 -6.49 7.81 10.98
N GLY A 45 -6.23 7.52 9.70
CA GLY A 45 -4.94 6.94 9.32
C GLY A 45 -4.88 6.39 7.91
N ALA A 46 -3.69 5.92 7.55
CA ALA A 46 -3.41 5.19 6.31
C ALA A 46 -2.55 3.95 6.60
N VAL A 47 -2.83 2.84 5.91
CA VAL A 47 -2.17 1.54 6.11
C VAL A 47 -1.92 0.88 4.76
N ALA A 48 -0.78 0.19 4.64
CA ALA A 48 -0.46 -0.69 3.52
C ALA A 48 -0.12 -2.09 4.04
N THR A 49 -1.09 -3.00 4.03
CA THR A 49 -0.86 -4.40 4.43
C THR A 49 -0.21 -5.16 3.27
N GLN A 50 0.94 -5.80 3.49
CA GLN A 50 1.71 -6.51 2.46
C GLN A 50 2.08 -7.94 2.90
N SER A 51 2.61 -8.75 1.96
CA SER A 51 2.90 -10.19 2.09
C SER A 51 1.62 -11.04 2.20
N LEU A 52 1.03 -11.38 1.03
CA LEU A 52 -0.28 -12.05 0.92
C LEU A 52 -1.36 -11.30 1.72
N SER A 53 -1.63 -10.06 1.32
CA SER A 53 -2.49 -9.11 2.02
C SER A 53 -3.86 -9.71 2.36
N ASN A 54 -4.23 -9.61 3.63
CA ASN A 54 -5.57 -9.91 4.10
C ASN A 54 -6.37 -8.59 4.24
N VAL A 55 -7.39 -8.43 3.40
CA VAL A 55 -8.28 -7.25 3.33
C VAL A 55 -9.14 -7.03 4.57
N SER A 56 -9.00 -7.83 5.62
CA SER A 56 -9.65 -7.55 6.92
C SER A 56 -8.76 -6.76 7.88
N PHE A 57 -7.46 -6.58 7.56
CA PHE A 57 -6.53 -5.74 8.33
C PHE A 57 -6.41 -4.31 7.79
N GLY A 58 -7.07 -4.01 6.68
CA GLY A 58 -7.27 -2.68 6.12
C GLY A 58 -8.69 -2.56 5.66
#